data_AF-A0A2E0YF76-F1
#
_entry.id   AF-A0A2E0YF76-F1
#
_cell.length_a   1.000
_cell.length_b   1.000
_cell.length_c   1.000
_cell.angle_alpha   90.00
_cell.angle_beta   90.00
_cell.angle_gamma   90.00
#
_symmetry.space_group_name_H-M   'P 1'
#
loop_
_entity.id
_entity.type
_entity.pdbx_description
1 polymer ?
#
loop_
_entity_poly.entity_id
_entity_poly.type
_entity_poly.pdbx_seq_one_letter_code
_entity_poly.pdbx_strand_id
1 'polypeptide(L)'
;MAKPYSSSHIGMVASSFTSMRLSGQLKQQLVNLLTEEITRIVPEMELATLEATPEKKTLDDATRTRLNYNRTRELMIQEISKVESVGSEAVQACVAHLESLLEKIIHSAEKQAELDRVNTIKPRHLEAAIGPQVDQNVSDKNLSSQVEEDVLDAHVKGSALTPNVIRGIAKSFAGMPITDDAVEELLLLYYDVVDETEENIRKHAQLGSNPAAFIQSIDRMRELMMLGWMRRMLKRASHEARERGYKRIDVEQLVLLDPFE
;
A
#
# COMPACT_ATOMS: atom_id res chain seq x y z
N MET A 1 8.59 -23.45 -2.57
CA MET A 1 7.37 -22.63 -2.47
C MET A 1 7.73 -21.23 -2.06
N ALA A 2 7.16 -20.24 -2.74
CA ALA A 2 7.32 -18.84 -2.47
C ALA A 2 6.48 -18.58 -1.25
N LYS A 3 6.95 -17.65 -0.44
CA LYS A 3 6.12 -17.17 0.64
C LYS A 3 4.87 -16.49 0.00
N PRO A 4 3.72 -16.42 0.65
CA PRO A 4 2.55 -15.68 0.14
C PRO A 4 2.74 -14.16 0.30
N TYR A 5 1.86 -13.33 -0.27
CA TYR A 5 1.84 -11.90 0.08
C TYR A 5 1.67 -11.69 1.59
N SER A 6 2.24 -10.62 2.14
CA SER A 6 1.93 -10.27 3.53
C SER A 6 0.53 -9.66 3.59
N SER A 7 -0.26 -10.04 4.60
CA SER A 7 -1.60 -9.51 4.83
C SER A 7 -1.59 -8.00 5.09
N SER A 8 -0.51 -7.48 5.69
CA SER A 8 -0.28 -6.04 5.85
C SER A 8 -0.11 -5.31 4.52
N HIS A 9 0.68 -5.87 3.58
CA HIS A 9 0.88 -5.30 2.24
C HIS A 9 -0.44 -5.27 1.46
N ILE A 10 -1.18 -6.40 1.46
CA ILE A 10 -2.50 -6.46 0.81
C ILE A 10 -3.47 -5.48 1.45
N GLY A 11 -3.47 -5.34 2.77
CA GLY A 11 -4.30 -4.37 3.47
C GLY A 11 -3.99 -2.91 3.09
N MET A 12 -2.72 -2.58 2.85
CA MET A 12 -2.30 -1.25 2.42
C MET A 12 -2.76 -0.97 0.98
N VAL A 13 -2.53 -1.89 0.05
CA VAL A 13 -2.98 -1.72 -1.35
C VAL A 13 -4.50 -1.63 -1.41
N ALA A 14 -5.20 -2.52 -0.70
CA ALA A 14 -6.66 -2.52 -0.63
C ALA A 14 -7.23 -1.24 -0.01
N SER A 15 -6.54 -0.63 0.97
CA SER A 15 -6.97 0.65 1.56
C SER A 15 -6.88 1.84 0.60
N SER A 16 -6.19 1.70 -0.54
CA SER A 16 -6.23 2.73 -1.59
C SER A 16 -7.53 2.73 -2.40
N PHE A 17 -8.36 1.70 -2.24
CA PHE A 17 -9.66 1.55 -2.92
C PHE A 17 -10.86 1.79 -2.01
N THR A 18 -10.67 1.95 -0.70
CA THR A 18 -11.77 2.20 0.23
C THR A 18 -11.32 3.02 1.43
N SER A 19 -12.22 3.85 1.94
CA SER A 19 -12.02 4.58 3.20
C SER A 19 -12.35 3.74 4.45
N MET A 20 -12.96 2.57 4.27
CA MET A 20 -13.35 1.69 5.37
C MET A 20 -12.19 0.89 5.95
N ARG A 21 -12.31 0.57 7.24
CA ARG A 21 -11.31 -0.29 7.90
C ARG A 21 -11.42 -1.73 7.40
N LEU A 22 -10.31 -2.33 6.98
CA LEU A 22 -10.23 -3.75 6.66
C LEU A 22 -9.88 -4.57 7.92
N SER A 23 -10.69 -5.57 8.25
CA SER A 23 -10.37 -6.50 9.35
C SER A 23 -9.15 -7.38 9.03
N GLY A 24 -8.40 -7.81 10.06
CA GLY A 24 -7.21 -8.65 9.87
C GLY A 24 -7.50 -9.98 9.16
N GLN A 25 -8.64 -10.60 9.49
CA GLN A 25 -9.08 -11.84 8.86
C GLN A 25 -9.43 -11.65 7.37
N LEU A 26 -10.05 -10.51 7.02
CA LEU A 26 -10.33 -10.16 5.63
C LEU A 26 -9.02 -9.99 4.84
N LYS A 27 -8.02 -9.30 5.40
CA LYS A 27 -6.70 -9.15 4.75
C LYS A 27 -6.06 -10.51 4.45
N GLN A 28 -6.21 -11.48 5.34
CA GLN A 28 -5.72 -12.84 5.12
C GLN A 28 -6.50 -13.59 4.04
N GLN A 29 -7.82 -13.42 3.97
CA GLN A 29 -8.64 -13.98 2.88
C GLN A 29 -8.27 -13.38 1.53
N LEU A 30 -8.00 -12.07 1.47
CA LEU A 30 -7.56 -11.41 0.24
C LEU A 30 -6.19 -11.93 -0.23
N VAL A 31 -5.25 -12.22 0.69
CA VAL A 31 -3.98 -12.88 0.35
C VAL A 31 -4.23 -14.22 -0.34
N ASN A 32 -5.13 -15.04 0.19
CA ASN A 32 -5.44 -16.35 -0.37
C ASN A 32 -6.08 -16.21 -1.76
N LEU A 33 -7.11 -15.37 -1.89
CA LEU A 33 -7.80 -15.11 -3.16
C LEU A 33 -6.85 -14.61 -4.25
N LEU A 34 -5.96 -13.67 -3.94
CA LEU A 34 -4.99 -13.16 -4.92
C LEU A 34 -3.92 -14.21 -5.28
N THR A 35 -3.57 -15.10 -4.35
CA THR A 35 -2.64 -16.19 -4.64
C THR A 35 -3.30 -17.25 -5.53
N GLU A 36 -4.56 -17.61 -5.24
CA GLU A 36 -5.36 -18.52 -6.07
C GLU A 36 -5.59 -17.96 -7.47
N GLU A 37 -5.81 -16.65 -7.59
CA GLU A 37 -5.96 -15.99 -8.89
C GLU A 37 -4.68 -16.06 -9.73
N ILE A 38 -3.49 -15.98 -9.11
CA ILE A 38 -2.21 -16.17 -9.82
C ILE A 38 -2.13 -17.58 -10.41
N THR A 39 -2.48 -18.60 -9.62
CA THR A 39 -2.55 -20.00 -10.09
C THR A 39 -3.52 -20.17 -11.26
N ARG A 40 -4.59 -19.37 -11.32
CA ARG A 40 -5.55 -19.40 -12.42
C ARG A 40 -5.02 -18.69 -13.69
N ILE A 41 -4.46 -17.49 -13.55
CA ILE A 41 -4.12 -16.63 -14.71
C ILE A 41 -2.79 -16.99 -15.37
N VAL A 42 -1.80 -17.48 -14.62
CA VAL A 42 -0.47 -17.78 -15.19
C VAL A 42 -0.54 -18.85 -16.30
N PRO A 43 -1.29 -19.96 -16.17
CA PRO A 43 -1.47 -20.91 -17.26
C PRO A 43 -2.14 -20.31 -18.50
N GLU A 44 -3.10 -19.39 -18.32
CA GLU A 44 -3.77 -18.68 -19.42
C GLU A 44 -2.77 -17.76 -20.15
N MET A 45 -1.95 -17.02 -19.41
CA MET A 45 -0.88 -16.17 -19.97
C MET A 45 0.19 -16.98 -20.70
N GLU A 46 0.58 -18.15 -20.18
CA GLU A 46 1.51 -19.06 -20.87
C GLU A 46 0.93 -19.52 -22.20
N LEU A 47 -0.36 -19.88 -22.23
CA LEU A 47 -1.04 -20.33 -23.42
C LEU A 47 -1.11 -19.23 -24.48
N ALA A 48 -1.53 -18.01 -24.09
CA ALA A 48 -1.57 -16.85 -24.98
C ALA A 48 -0.17 -16.47 -25.51
N THR A 49 0.87 -16.57 -24.67
CA THR A 49 2.26 -16.30 -25.08
C THR A 49 2.72 -17.28 -26.15
N LEU A 50 2.45 -18.57 -25.98
CA LEU A 50 2.86 -19.63 -26.91
C LEU A 50 2.01 -19.64 -28.19
N GLU A 51 0.73 -19.24 -28.13
CA GLU A 51 -0.10 -19.03 -29.33
C GLU A 51 0.44 -17.88 -30.18
N ALA A 52 0.85 -16.77 -29.55
CA ALA A 52 1.41 -15.62 -30.25
C ALA A 52 2.84 -15.88 -30.76
N THR A 53 3.65 -16.63 -30.01
CA THR A 53 5.03 -16.95 -30.39
C THR A 53 5.43 -18.33 -29.84
N PRO A 54 5.27 -19.41 -30.64
CA PRO A 54 5.48 -20.79 -30.17
C PRO A 54 6.88 -21.10 -29.63
N GLU A 55 7.91 -20.38 -30.10
CA GLU A 55 9.31 -20.56 -29.71
C GLU A 55 9.70 -19.73 -28.46
N LYS A 56 8.78 -18.93 -27.90
CA LYS A 56 9.10 -17.97 -26.84
C LYS A 56 9.28 -18.65 -25.49
N LYS A 57 10.44 -18.42 -24.86
CA LYS A 57 10.85 -19.05 -23.59
C LYS A 57 10.55 -18.22 -22.33
N THR A 58 9.95 -17.04 -22.52
CA THR A 58 9.75 -16.04 -21.46
C THR A 58 8.34 -15.44 -21.54
N LEU A 59 7.64 -15.40 -20.40
CA LEU A 59 6.32 -14.75 -20.27
C LEU A 59 6.43 -13.21 -20.44
N ASP A 60 5.52 -12.55 -21.16
CA ASP A 60 5.56 -11.10 -21.52
C ASP A 60 4.21 -10.36 -21.29
N ASP A 61 4.21 -9.01 -21.19
CA ASP A 61 3.09 -7.99 -21.26
C ASP A 61 3.30 -6.70 -20.38
N ALA A 62 3.40 -5.48 -20.93
CA ALA A 62 3.97 -4.32 -20.22
C ALA A 62 2.97 -3.28 -19.67
N THR A 63 2.62 -3.29 -18.38
CA THR A 63 1.91 -2.17 -17.69
C THR A 63 2.19 -2.02 -16.18
N ARG A 64 2.59 -0.82 -15.72
CA ARG A 64 3.12 -0.58 -14.36
C ARG A 64 2.05 -0.41 -13.26
N THR A 65 2.17 -1.10 -12.12
CA THR A 65 1.18 -1.07 -11.00
C THR A 65 1.82 -1.25 -9.60
N ARG A 66 1.04 -1.14 -8.50
CA ARG A 66 1.50 -0.88 -7.09
C ARG A 66 1.78 -2.14 -6.24
N LEU A 67 1.27 -3.33 -6.59
CA LEU A 67 1.59 -4.60 -5.91
C LEU A 67 3.09 -4.91 -6.01
N ASN A 68 3.63 -5.69 -5.05
CA ASN A 68 5.07 -5.91 -4.96
C ASN A 68 5.55 -6.79 -6.13
N TYR A 69 6.19 -6.13 -7.10
CA TYR A 69 6.73 -6.74 -8.31
C TYR A 69 7.58 -8.00 -8.05
N ASN A 70 8.57 -7.92 -7.16
CA ASN A 70 9.48 -9.05 -6.90
C ASN A 70 8.71 -10.24 -6.34
N ARG A 71 7.71 -9.98 -5.50
CA ARG A 71 6.88 -11.02 -4.93
C ARG A 71 5.93 -11.64 -5.95
N THR A 72 5.26 -10.82 -6.75
CA THR A 72 4.40 -11.30 -7.82
C THR A 72 5.20 -12.17 -8.80
N ARG A 73 6.43 -11.75 -9.13
CA ARG A 73 7.36 -12.55 -9.96
C ARG A 73 7.68 -13.91 -9.35
N GLU A 74 8.04 -13.98 -8.08
CA GLU A 74 8.35 -15.26 -7.40
C GLU A 74 7.16 -16.22 -7.39
N LEU A 75 5.94 -15.69 -7.22
CA LEU A 75 4.71 -16.47 -7.26
C LEU A 75 4.43 -16.97 -8.67
N MET A 76 4.57 -16.10 -9.67
CA MET A 76 4.41 -16.51 -11.08
C MET A 76 5.42 -17.56 -11.52
N ILE A 77 6.68 -17.47 -11.08
CA ILE A 77 7.74 -18.46 -11.39
C ILE A 77 7.34 -19.87 -10.92
N GLN A 78 6.45 -19.99 -9.92
CA GLN A 78 6.05 -21.29 -9.39
C GLN A 78 4.89 -21.92 -10.14
N GLU A 79 4.12 -21.11 -10.84
CA GLU A 79 2.95 -21.54 -11.59
C GLU A 79 3.29 -21.81 -13.06
N ILE A 80 4.37 -21.24 -13.60
CA ILE A 80 4.82 -21.55 -14.96
C ILE A 80 5.30 -23.00 -15.07
N SER A 81 4.96 -23.65 -16.19
CA SER A 81 5.33 -25.05 -16.46
C SER A 81 5.77 -25.29 -17.89
N LYS A 82 5.42 -24.40 -18.82
CA LYS A 82 5.68 -24.52 -20.25
C LYS A 82 6.80 -23.58 -20.71
N VAL A 83 6.99 -22.45 -20.02
CA VAL A 83 8.08 -21.50 -20.28
C VAL A 83 9.19 -21.61 -19.24
N GLU A 84 10.40 -21.18 -19.58
CA GLU A 84 11.59 -21.31 -18.74
C GLU A 84 11.75 -20.13 -17.74
N SER A 85 11.06 -19.01 -17.98
CA SER A 85 11.23 -17.78 -17.18
C SER A 85 10.03 -16.83 -17.27
N VAL A 86 9.92 -15.94 -16.28
CA VAL A 86 8.94 -14.84 -16.27
C VAL A 86 9.66 -13.52 -16.57
N GLY A 87 9.26 -12.87 -17.66
CA GLY A 87 9.76 -11.57 -18.09
C GLY A 87 9.18 -10.43 -17.27
N SER A 88 9.85 -9.28 -17.29
CA SER A 88 9.47 -8.12 -16.47
C SER A 88 8.11 -7.57 -16.81
N GLU A 89 7.77 -7.63 -18.07
CA GLU A 89 6.52 -7.23 -18.64
C GLU A 89 5.43 -8.12 -18.03
N ALA A 90 5.41 -9.44 -18.24
CA ALA A 90 4.31 -10.27 -17.71
C ALA A 90 4.04 -10.10 -16.20
N VAL A 91 5.09 -9.87 -15.40
CA VAL A 91 4.90 -9.54 -13.98
C VAL A 91 4.07 -8.28 -13.81
N GLN A 92 4.38 -7.22 -14.54
CA GLN A 92 3.66 -5.95 -14.51
C GLN A 92 2.19 -6.10 -14.95
N ALA A 93 1.91 -6.84 -16.02
CA ALA A 93 0.53 -7.16 -16.41
C ALA A 93 -0.24 -7.95 -15.34
N CYS A 94 0.40 -8.95 -14.73
CA CYS A 94 -0.20 -9.72 -13.64
C CYS A 94 -0.49 -8.84 -12.42
N VAL A 95 0.45 -7.98 -12.03
CA VAL A 95 0.26 -6.96 -10.96
C VAL A 95 -0.94 -6.08 -11.30
N ALA A 96 -1.10 -5.63 -12.55
CA ALA A 96 -2.22 -4.79 -12.96
C ALA A 96 -3.57 -5.50 -12.90
N HIS A 97 -3.63 -6.75 -13.37
CA HIS A 97 -4.83 -7.58 -13.28
C HIS A 97 -5.26 -7.81 -11.83
N LEU A 98 -4.30 -8.16 -10.96
CA LEU A 98 -4.56 -8.40 -9.53
C LEU A 98 -5.04 -7.14 -8.82
N GLU A 99 -4.53 -5.97 -9.16
CA GLU A 99 -5.04 -4.70 -8.63
C GLU A 99 -6.47 -4.40 -9.09
N SER A 100 -6.76 -4.59 -10.37
CA SER A 100 -8.11 -4.40 -10.90
C SER A 100 -9.12 -5.35 -10.23
N LEU A 101 -8.71 -6.60 -9.99
CA LEU A 101 -9.53 -7.56 -9.26
C LEU A 101 -9.72 -7.13 -7.80
N LEU A 102 -8.64 -6.73 -7.12
CA LEU A 102 -8.68 -6.30 -5.73
C LEU A 102 -9.60 -5.09 -5.55
N GLU A 103 -9.52 -4.09 -6.44
CA GLU A 103 -10.41 -2.93 -6.47
C GLU A 103 -11.89 -3.35 -6.56
N LYS A 104 -12.23 -4.20 -7.54
CA LYS A 104 -13.61 -4.69 -7.73
C LYS A 104 -14.14 -5.41 -6.49
N ILE A 105 -13.32 -6.28 -5.90
CA ILE A 105 -13.67 -7.04 -4.70
C ILE A 105 -13.92 -6.10 -3.52
N ILE A 106 -13.05 -5.11 -3.32
CA ILE A 106 -13.15 -4.16 -2.22
C ILE A 106 -14.40 -3.28 -2.37
N HIS A 107 -14.66 -2.72 -3.55
CA HIS A 107 -15.88 -1.92 -3.77
C HIS A 107 -17.15 -2.75 -3.55
N SER A 108 -17.16 -4.01 -3.98
CA SER A 108 -18.32 -4.90 -3.75
C SER A 108 -18.52 -5.19 -2.26
N ALA A 109 -17.44 -5.48 -1.52
CA ALA A 109 -17.50 -5.73 -0.08
C ALA A 109 -17.82 -4.47 0.74
N GLU A 110 -17.40 -3.30 0.27
CA GLU A 110 -17.74 -1.99 0.84
C GLU A 110 -19.24 -1.72 0.76
N LYS A 111 -19.86 -1.97 -0.40
CA LYS A 111 -21.31 -1.87 -0.57
C LYS A 111 -22.08 -2.77 0.41
N GLN A 112 -21.58 -3.97 0.67
CA GLN A 112 -22.17 -4.88 1.68
C GLN A 112 -21.98 -4.36 3.11
N ALA A 113 -20.83 -3.77 3.43
CA ALA A 113 -20.57 -3.16 4.74
C ALA A 113 -21.42 -1.91 4.99
N GLU A 114 -21.68 -1.11 3.94
CA GLU A 114 -22.60 0.03 3.95
C GLU A 114 -24.04 -0.39 4.27
N LEU A 115 -24.53 -1.49 3.67
CA LEU A 115 -25.85 -2.06 3.98
C LEU A 115 -25.96 -2.47 5.45
N ASP A 116 -24.88 -3.02 6.01
CA ASP A 116 -24.74 -3.37 7.42
C ASP A 116 -24.51 -2.14 8.34
N ARG A 117 -24.38 -0.94 7.76
CA ARG A 117 -24.09 0.35 8.44
C ARG A 117 -22.83 0.31 9.31
N VAL A 118 -21.79 -0.38 8.85
CA VAL A 118 -20.52 -0.51 9.56
C VAL A 118 -19.36 0.06 8.74
N ASN A 119 -18.49 0.84 9.39
CA ASN A 119 -17.27 1.39 8.76
C ASN A 119 -16.09 0.40 8.78
N THR A 120 -16.37 -0.90 8.83
CA THR A 120 -15.35 -1.95 8.87
C THR A 120 -15.76 -3.13 8.01
N ILE A 121 -14.99 -3.42 6.97
CA ILE A 121 -15.20 -4.56 6.08
C ILE A 121 -14.69 -5.84 6.76
N LYS A 122 -15.58 -6.83 6.86
CA LYS A 122 -15.37 -8.13 7.52
C LYS A 122 -15.50 -9.27 6.50
N PRO A 123 -14.99 -10.49 6.81
CA PRO A 123 -15.10 -11.66 5.94
C PRO A 123 -16.50 -11.89 5.35
N ARG A 124 -17.55 -11.78 6.17
CA ARG A 124 -18.94 -11.93 5.72
C ARG A 124 -19.37 -10.95 4.61
N HIS A 125 -18.81 -9.74 4.57
CA HIS A 125 -19.14 -8.76 3.52
C HIS A 125 -18.47 -9.16 2.19
N LEU A 126 -17.28 -9.77 2.26
CA LEU A 126 -16.58 -10.35 1.12
C LEU A 126 -17.32 -11.60 0.60
N GLU A 127 -17.77 -12.46 1.50
CA GLU A 127 -18.56 -13.66 1.16
C GLU A 127 -19.88 -13.28 0.48
N ALA A 128 -20.57 -12.25 1.00
CA ALA A 128 -21.78 -11.71 0.38
C ALA A 128 -21.51 -11.02 -0.98
N ALA A 129 -20.33 -10.44 -1.17
CA ALA A 129 -19.90 -9.82 -2.41
C ALA A 129 -19.54 -10.83 -3.52
N ILE A 130 -19.02 -12.01 -3.15
CA ILE A 130 -18.57 -13.07 -4.05
C ILE A 130 -19.67 -14.12 -4.32
N GLY A 131 -20.65 -14.27 -3.43
CA GLY A 131 -21.78 -15.19 -3.59
C GLY A 131 -22.62 -14.95 -4.86
N PRO A 132 -23.43 -15.94 -5.29
CA PRO A 132 -24.27 -15.81 -6.48
C PRO A 132 -25.18 -14.58 -6.33
N GLN A 133 -24.93 -13.57 -7.17
CA GLN A 133 -25.64 -12.31 -7.20
C GLN A 133 -27.13 -12.60 -7.46
N VAL A 134 -27.98 -12.45 -6.44
CA VAL A 134 -29.42 -12.33 -6.66
C VAL A 134 -29.66 -10.91 -7.14
N ASP A 135 -30.06 -10.78 -8.41
CA ASP A 135 -30.41 -9.53 -9.09
C ASP A 135 -31.09 -8.52 -8.16
N GLN A 136 -30.40 -7.42 -7.88
CA GLN A 136 -31.06 -6.17 -7.51
C GLN A 136 -30.51 -5.06 -8.38
N ASN A 137 -31.23 -4.83 -9.48
CA ASN A 137 -31.27 -3.58 -10.22
C ASN A 137 -31.30 -2.39 -9.27
N VAL A 138 -30.23 -1.58 -9.25
CA VAL A 138 -30.36 -0.15 -8.97
C VAL A 138 -29.47 0.62 -9.95
N SER A 139 -30.18 1.37 -10.78
CA SER A 139 -29.75 2.22 -11.88
C SER A 139 -28.63 3.19 -11.52
N ASP A 140 -27.73 3.36 -12.49
CA ASP A 140 -26.88 4.53 -12.67
C ASP A 140 -27.64 5.83 -12.39
N LYS A 141 -27.03 6.71 -11.59
CA LYS A 141 -27.14 8.16 -11.74
C LYS A 141 -25.81 8.84 -11.45
N ASN A 142 -25.24 9.38 -12.53
CA ASN A 142 -24.28 10.47 -12.58
C ASN A 142 -24.41 11.46 -11.42
N LEU A 143 -23.28 11.81 -10.81
CA LEU A 143 -23.03 13.14 -10.24
C LEU A 143 -21.55 13.50 -10.47
N SER A 144 -21.32 14.22 -11.56
CA SER A 144 -20.18 15.11 -11.71
C SER A 144 -20.29 16.19 -10.64
N SER A 145 -19.22 16.44 -9.89
CA SER A 145 -19.02 17.66 -9.12
C SER A 145 -17.58 18.08 -9.29
N GLN A 146 -17.39 19.11 -10.13
CA GLN A 146 -16.16 19.87 -10.21
C GLN A 146 -16.00 20.64 -8.90
N VAL A 147 -14.91 20.37 -8.19
CA VAL A 147 -14.34 21.27 -7.20
C VAL A 147 -12.87 21.41 -7.57
N GLU A 148 -12.48 22.62 -7.97
CA GLU A 148 -11.09 23.02 -8.03
C GLU A 148 -10.54 23.00 -6.60
N GLU A 149 -9.78 21.95 -6.26
CA GLU A 149 -8.96 21.91 -5.05
C GLU A 149 -7.55 21.43 -5.40
N ASP A 150 -6.59 22.07 -4.74
CA ASP A 150 -5.18 22.20 -5.05
C ASP A 150 -4.46 20.88 -5.40
N VAL A 151 -3.68 20.91 -6.48
CA VAL A 151 -3.14 19.75 -7.24
C VAL A 151 -2.11 18.91 -6.44
N LEU A 152 -1.80 19.28 -5.20
CA LEU A 152 -0.84 18.58 -4.34
C LEU A 152 -1.44 17.94 -3.08
N ASP A 153 -2.61 18.38 -2.60
CA ASP A 153 -3.24 17.82 -1.39
C ASP A 153 -4.15 16.62 -1.69
N ALA A 154 -4.62 16.49 -2.93
CA ALA A 154 -5.43 15.34 -3.37
C ALA A 154 -4.60 14.05 -3.56
N HIS A 155 -3.28 14.15 -3.73
CA HIS A 155 -2.44 12.99 -4.10
C HIS A 155 -1.99 12.12 -2.91
N VAL A 156 -2.39 12.47 -1.68
CA VAL A 156 -1.73 11.95 -0.48
C VAL A 156 -2.68 11.46 0.61
N LYS A 157 -3.99 11.69 0.47
CA LYS A 157 -4.99 10.99 1.29
C LYS A 157 -5.10 9.54 0.80
N GLY A 158 -4.25 8.65 1.34
CA GLY A 158 -4.34 7.20 1.14
C GLY A 158 -3.27 6.57 0.25
N SER A 159 -2.28 7.34 -0.23
CA SER A 159 -1.15 6.78 -0.98
C SER A 159 -0.08 6.26 -0.02
N ALA A 160 0.40 5.03 -0.22
CA ALA A 160 1.49 4.45 0.54
C ALA A 160 2.73 5.37 0.52
N LEU A 161 3.43 5.48 1.64
CA LEU A 161 4.72 6.17 1.73
C LEU A 161 5.74 5.44 0.85
N THR A 162 5.85 5.85 -0.40
CA THR A 162 6.83 5.32 -1.34
C THR A 162 8.07 6.21 -1.37
N PRO A 163 9.25 5.65 -1.73
CA PRO A 163 10.46 6.44 -1.93
C PRO A 163 10.30 7.66 -2.84
N ASN A 164 9.40 7.57 -3.83
CA ASN A 164 9.12 8.67 -4.76
C ASN A 164 8.30 9.79 -4.10
N VAL A 165 7.34 9.44 -3.23
CA VAL A 165 6.58 10.42 -2.44
C VAL A 165 7.51 11.15 -1.48
N ILE A 166 8.44 10.44 -0.84
CA ILE A 166 9.44 11.03 0.07
C ILE A 166 10.36 11.99 -0.67
N ARG A 167 10.89 11.59 -1.83
CA ARG A 167 11.72 12.47 -2.69
C ARG A 167 10.94 13.70 -3.15
N GLY A 168 9.67 13.53 -3.49
CA GLY A 168 8.76 14.63 -3.82
C GLY A 168 8.61 15.62 -2.66
N ILE A 169 8.32 15.12 -1.46
CA ILE A 169 8.14 15.92 -0.24
C ILE A 169 9.44 16.62 0.18
N ALA A 170 10.59 15.93 0.11
CA ALA A 170 11.89 16.54 0.42
C ALA A 170 12.17 17.74 -0.51
N LYS A 171 11.88 17.59 -1.80
CA LYS A 171 12.08 18.65 -2.78
C LYS A 171 11.09 19.81 -2.62
N SER A 172 9.81 19.52 -2.36
CA SER A 172 8.76 20.55 -2.27
C SER A 172 8.69 21.25 -0.91
N PHE A 173 8.86 20.51 0.19
CA PHE A 173 8.72 21.03 1.56
C PHE A 173 10.05 21.35 2.24
N ALA A 174 11.07 20.52 2.05
CA ALA A 174 12.39 20.75 2.67
C ALA A 174 13.32 21.58 1.78
N GLY A 175 12.95 21.78 0.51
CA GLY A 175 13.69 22.60 -0.46
C GLY A 175 15.08 22.05 -0.76
N MET A 176 15.29 20.74 -0.59
CA MET A 176 16.59 20.09 -0.75
C MET A 176 16.37 18.62 -1.18
N PRO A 177 17.17 18.10 -2.14
CA PRO A 177 17.10 16.68 -2.49
C PRO A 177 17.58 15.79 -1.34
N ILE A 178 17.12 14.54 -1.33
CA ILE A 178 17.49 13.49 -0.36
C ILE A 178 18.15 12.32 -1.09
N THR A 179 19.14 11.67 -0.48
CA THR A 179 19.80 10.46 -1.03
C THR A 179 18.90 9.23 -0.93
N ASP A 180 19.13 8.23 -1.78
CA ASP A 180 18.32 7.00 -1.76
C ASP A 180 18.50 6.22 -0.44
N ASP A 181 19.72 6.17 0.08
CA ASP A 181 20.04 5.58 1.38
C ASP A 181 19.31 6.31 2.53
N ALA A 182 19.23 7.64 2.48
CA ALA A 182 18.49 8.42 3.47
C ALA A 182 16.97 8.24 3.35
N VAL A 183 16.44 7.97 2.15
CA VAL A 183 15.03 7.65 1.96
C VAL A 183 14.70 6.29 2.58
N GLU A 184 15.57 5.30 2.40
CA GLU A 184 15.41 3.98 3.02
C GLU A 184 15.50 4.07 4.55
N GLU A 185 16.50 4.77 5.08
CA GLU A 185 16.65 4.98 6.53
C GLU A 185 15.43 5.71 7.13
N LEU A 186 14.94 6.75 6.46
CA LEU A 186 13.77 7.49 6.93
C LEU A 186 12.50 6.62 6.94
N LEU A 187 12.38 5.68 6.00
CA LEU A 187 11.29 4.71 5.99
C LEU A 187 11.41 3.72 7.14
N LEU A 188 12.61 3.19 7.39
CA LEU A 188 12.86 2.29 8.52
C LEU A 188 12.55 2.98 9.85
N LEU A 189 13.06 4.20 10.04
CA LEU A 189 12.76 5.00 11.24
C LEU A 189 11.27 5.27 11.38
N TYR A 190 10.56 5.60 10.29
CA TYR A 190 9.11 5.78 10.33
C TYR A 190 8.40 4.51 10.81
N TYR A 191 8.83 3.32 10.35
CA TYR A 191 8.23 2.07 10.79
C TYR A 191 8.51 1.76 12.27
N ASP A 192 9.75 1.93 12.73
CA ASP A 192 10.12 1.72 14.14
C ASP A 192 9.30 2.64 15.07
N VAL A 193 9.14 3.90 14.67
CA VAL A 193 8.39 4.91 15.42
C VAL A 193 6.88 4.61 15.44
N VAL A 194 6.33 4.07 14.35
CA VAL A 194 4.94 3.61 14.28
C VAL A 194 4.72 2.40 15.21
N ASP A 195 5.62 1.42 15.15
CA ASP A 195 5.54 0.20 15.97
C ASP A 195 5.66 0.53 17.46
N GLU A 196 6.61 1.39 17.85
CA GLU A 196 6.76 1.87 19.22
C GLU A 196 5.51 2.63 19.69
N THR A 197 4.95 3.49 18.84
CA THR A 197 3.73 4.25 19.16
C THR A 197 2.54 3.30 19.34
N GLU A 198 2.39 2.27 18.50
CA GLU A 198 1.33 1.25 18.64
C GLU A 198 1.51 0.45 19.94
N GLU A 199 2.73 0.03 20.26
CA GLU A 199 3.03 -0.71 21.48
C GLU A 199 2.71 0.14 22.72
N ASN A 200 3.07 1.42 22.71
CA ASN A 200 2.75 2.36 23.78
C ASN A 200 1.22 2.56 23.96
N ILE A 201 0.47 2.69 22.86
CA ILE A 201 -1.00 2.73 22.89
C ILE A 201 -1.54 1.44 23.53
N ARG A 202 -1.04 0.28 23.12
CA ARG A 202 -1.51 -1.02 23.62
C ARG A 202 -1.21 -1.20 25.11
N LYS A 203 0.01 -0.88 25.55
CA LYS A 203 0.43 -0.92 26.96
C LYS A 203 -0.46 -0.03 27.82
N HIS A 204 -0.66 1.22 27.42
CA HIS A 204 -1.42 2.16 28.23
C HIS A 204 -2.94 1.94 28.18
N ALA A 205 -3.48 1.40 27.08
CA ALA A 205 -4.89 1.00 26.98
C ALA A 205 -5.24 -0.22 27.84
N GLN A 206 -4.34 -1.19 27.96
CA GLN A 206 -4.61 -2.47 28.64
C GLN A 206 -4.30 -2.44 30.14
N LEU A 207 -3.29 -1.67 30.57
CA LEU A 207 -2.85 -1.65 31.97
C LEU A 207 -3.52 -0.56 32.84
N GLY A 208 -4.47 0.22 32.30
CA GLY A 208 -5.12 1.30 33.05
C GLY A 208 -4.17 2.42 33.50
N SER A 209 -2.98 2.50 32.90
CA SER A 209 -1.91 3.40 33.29
C SER A 209 -1.99 4.76 32.58
N ASN A 210 -1.61 5.82 33.30
CA ASN A 210 -1.45 7.23 32.91
C ASN A 210 -2.21 7.68 31.63
N PRO A 211 -3.45 8.17 31.78
CA PRO A 211 -4.27 8.67 30.67
C PRO A 211 -3.59 9.74 29.80
N ALA A 212 -2.69 10.54 30.37
CA ALA A 212 -1.96 11.56 29.63
C ALA A 212 -0.99 10.93 28.62
N ALA A 213 -0.30 9.85 29.00
CA ALA A 213 0.61 9.13 28.11
C ALA A 213 -0.15 8.44 26.97
N PHE A 214 -1.33 7.87 27.27
CA PHE A 214 -2.21 7.29 26.25
C PHE A 214 -2.68 8.32 25.22
N ILE A 215 -3.17 9.48 25.67
CA ILE A 215 -3.60 10.58 24.78
C ILE A 215 -2.43 11.06 23.92
N GLN A 216 -1.24 11.19 24.52
CA GLN A 216 -0.03 11.59 23.79
C GLN A 216 0.34 10.59 22.69
N SER A 217 0.26 9.27 22.94
CA SER A 217 0.54 8.26 21.92
C SER A 217 -0.51 8.28 20.80
N ILE A 218 -1.78 8.56 21.11
CA ILE A 218 -2.84 8.72 20.09
C ILE A 218 -2.59 9.97 19.23
N ASP A 219 -2.19 11.10 19.83
CA ASP A 219 -1.84 12.30 19.07
C ASP A 219 -0.62 12.06 18.18
N ARG A 220 0.42 11.38 18.67
CA ARG A 220 1.58 10.96 17.88
C ARG A 220 1.19 10.06 16.69
N MET A 221 0.29 9.09 16.92
CA MET A 221 -0.23 8.23 15.85
C MET A 221 -1.00 9.04 14.80
N ARG A 222 -1.80 10.03 15.21
CA ARG A 222 -2.50 10.93 14.28
C ARG A 222 -1.51 11.72 13.42
N GLU A 223 -0.41 12.17 14.00
CA GLU A 223 0.63 12.91 13.26
C GLU A 223 1.42 12.04 12.28
N LEU A 224 1.71 10.79 12.64
CA LEU A 224 2.34 9.80 11.76
C LEU A 224 1.44 9.51 10.54
N MET A 225 0.13 9.37 10.75
CA MET A 225 -0.85 9.10 9.68
C MET A 225 -1.03 10.26 8.67
N MET A 226 -0.77 11.51 9.05
CA MET A 226 -1.04 12.69 8.20
C MET A 226 0.19 13.19 7.40
N LEU A 227 1.26 12.39 7.33
CA LEU A 227 2.58 12.82 6.83
C LEU A 227 3.15 14.08 7.49
N GLY A 228 2.56 14.54 8.60
CA GLY A 228 3.04 15.68 9.36
C GLY A 228 4.41 15.37 9.94
N TRP A 229 4.57 14.14 10.42
CA TRP A 229 5.84 13.59 10.89
C TRP A 229 6.93 13.65 9.81
N MET A 230 6.68 13.09 8.63
CA MET A 230 7.64 13.08 7.51
C MET A 230 8.06 14.49 7.07
N ARG A 231 7.11 15.42 7.01
CA ARG A 231 7.38 16.82 6.68
C ARG A 231 8.29 17.49 7.71
N ARG A 232 8.08 17.25 9.00
CA ARG A 232 8.91 17.82 10.08
C ARG A 232 10.31 17.23 10.09
N MET A 233 10.42 15.90 9.97
CA MET A 233 11.71 15.20 9.90
C MET A 233 12.56 15.72 8.75
N LEU A 234 12.00 15.78 7.53
CA LEU A 234 12.72 16.28 6.36
C LEU A 234 13.10 17.77 6.47
N LYS A 235 12.28 18.59 7.12
CA LYS A 235 12.57 20.01 7.35
C LYS A 235 13.69 20.23 8.37
N ARG A 236 13.74 19.40 9.42
CA ARG A 236 14.83 19.42 10.42
C ARG A 236 16.12 18.89 9.82
N ALA A 237 16.06 17.78 9.11
CA ALA A 237 17.20 17.19 8.41
C ALA A 237 17.78 18.15 7.36
N SER A 238 16.94 18.90 6.63
CA SER A 238 17.44 19.90 5.68
C SER A 238 18.04 21.12 6.35
N HIS A 239 17.56 21.52 7.53
CA HIS A 239 18.17 22.58 8.32
C HIS A 239 19.58 22.17 8.77
N GLU A 240 19.70 20.98 9.36
CA GLU A 240 20.98 20.44 9.82
C GLU A 240 21.97 20.21 8.66
N ALA A 241 21.49 19.70 7.52
CA ALA A 241 22.28 19.58 6.30
C ALA A 241 22.85 20.93 5.85
N ARG A 242 22.04 21.99 5.87
CA ARG A 242 22.49 23.35 5.48
C ARG A 242 23.51 23.92 6.44
N GLU A 243 23.31 23.78 7.75
CA GLU A 243 24.26 24.26 8.76
C GLU A 243 25.63 23.58 8.64
N ARG A 244 25.63 22.29 8.26
CA ARG A 244 26.85 21.50 8.02
C ARG A 244 27.41 21.63 6.60
N GLY A 245 26.80 22.45 5.74
CA GLY A 245 27.27 22.73 4.38
C GLY A 245 26.93 21.68 3.31
N TYR A 246 26.04 20.73 3.62
CA TYR A 246 25.56 19.74 2.67
C TYR A 246 24.56 20.33 1.66
N LYS A 247 24.60 19.83 0.42
CA LYS A 247 23.68 20.21 -0.67
C LYS A 247 22.45 19.31 -0.77
N ARG A 248 22.41 18.23 0.00
CA ARG A 248 21.36 17.20 0.02
C ARG A 248 21.26 16.62 1.43
N ILE A 249 20.09 16.10 1.78
CA ILE A 249 19.88 15.34 3.02
C ILE A 249 20.50 13.96 2.83
N ASP A 250 21.37 13.55 3.75
CA ASP A 250 21.95 12.21 3.81
C ASP A 250 21.59 11.51 5.13
N VAL A 251 21.93 10.22 5.25
CA VAL A 251 21.59 9.37 6.40
C VAL A 251 21.99 10.01 7.74
N GLU A 252 23.19 10.63 7.78
CA GLU A 252 23.74 11.26 8.98
C GLU A 252 22.82 12.35 9.56
N GLN A 253 22.09 13.09 8.73
CA GLN A 253 21.17 14.16 9.18
C GLN A 253 19.79 13.64 9.60
N LEU A 254 19.55 12.33 9.50
CA LEU A 254 18.32 11.69 9.94
C LEU A 254 18.52 10.96 11.26
N VAL A 255 19.62 10.22 11.39
CA VAL A 255 19.91 9.37 12.56
C VAL A 255 20.09 10.19 13.86
N LEU A 256 20.47 11.46 13.74
CA LEU A 256 20.69 12.35 14.89
C LEU A 256 19.41 13.06 15.37
N LEU A 257 18.30 12.93 14.65
CA LEU A 257 17.05 13.61 14.97
C LEU A 257 16.19 12.78 15.92
N ASP A 258 15.70 13.39 16.99
CA ASP A 258 14.61 12.82 17.79
C ASP A 258 13.31 12.79 16.96
N PRO A 259 12.67 11.62 16.75
CA PRO A 259 11.43 11.48 16.00
C PRO A 259 10.23 12.32 16.48
N PHE A 260 10.20 12.76 17.73
CA PHE A 260 9.03 13.41 18.34
C PHE A 260 9.27 14.83 18.85
N GLU A 261 10.45 15.39 18.58
CA GLU A 261 10.83 16.75 18.96
C GLU A 261 10.49 17.81 17.89
#